data_AF-A0A3N0DEU7-F1
#
_entry.id   AF-A0A3N0DEU7-F1
#
_cell.length_a   1.000
_cell.length_b   1.000
_cell.length_c   1.000
_cell.angle_alpha   90.00
_cell.angle_beta   90.00
_cell.angle_gamma   90.00
#
_symmetry.space_group_name_H-M   'P 1'
#
loop_
_entity.id
_entity.type
_entity.pdbx_description
1 polymer ?
#
loop_
_entity_poly.entity_id
_entity_poly.type
_entity_poly.pdbx_seq_one_letter_code
_entity_poly.pdbx_strand_id
1 'polypeptide(L)'
;MPFEDELGKVLQNTGGTFTADHPALVAGGLTRGRRRVARRRAGIVTGSTLAVALITTGGVYLSGGEPTDESAATPTPPRDYNHFAITAEEIGGILENAMNRSGIVVKKPALESSGSTDAARPATASIVFDTSFGEEKVTLSVRRADPADAGVKKLLVCPDTKGSPYEECTNQPGDRAVKGYTEAGKAGGVKKWAVTTVSPNGYVIETSTQNVQVAGSVPPQGHNPRMNPGKLRHLAMFADGSLTPIGEANAFGTVAPGSKAEPGDILPILKYLLPPRLKVGSEGASSSAEGHVVVSDGSGGETYVHATRWAGTTMEDAKVLPDGTRISTRSRPGSRPGVIELQVGVNRVNGLSMVFTAYNAPTPKSAKRGAAPLITLDELKAIALSRTWLTAR
;
A
#
# COMPACT_ATOMS: atom_id res chain seq x y z
N MET A 1 -7.97 -31.34 36.99
CA MET A 1 -6.52 -31.21 36.85
C MET A 1 -6.11 -29.94 37.60
N PRO A 2 -5.21 -30.00 38.59
CA PRO A 2 -5.04 -28.91 39.58
C PRO A 2 -4.38 -27.63 39.04
N PHE A 3 -3.66 -27.71 37.92
CA PHE A 3 -2.93 -26.57 37.33
C PHE A 3 -3.84 -25.51 36.69
N GLU A 4 -4.92 -25.94 36.04
CA GLU A 4 -5.83 -25.04 35.31
C GLU A 4 -6.63 -24.14 36.27
N ASP A 5 -7.01 -24.67 37.43
CA ASP A 5 -7.71 -23.92 38.48
C ASP A 5 -6.79 -22.90 39.18
N GLU A 6 -5.50 -23.20 39.30
CA GLU A 6 -4.52 -22.31 39.92
C GLU A 6 -4.18 -21.13 39.00
N LEU A 7 -4.02 -21.39 37.69
CA LEU A 7 -3.81 -20.34 36.69
C LEU A 7 -5.02 -19.40 36.59
N GLY A 8 -6.24 -19.95 36.64
CA GLY A 8 -7.48 -19.16 36.66
C GLY A 8 -7.55 -18.20 37.85
N LYS A 9 -7.19 -18.65 39.05
CA LYS A 9 -7.14 -17.80 40.25
C LYS A 9 -6.11 -16.69 40.18
N VAL A 10 -4.92 -16.96 39.64
CA VAL A 10 -3.85 -15.96 39.52
C VAL A 10 -4.25 -14.85 38.53
N LEU A 11 -4.86 -15.19 37.40
CA LEU A 11 -5.33 -14.21 36.42
C LEU A 11 -6.46 -13.34 36.99
N GLN A 12 -7.38 -13.92 37.75
CA GLN A 12 -8.50 -13.20 38.35
C GLN A 12 -8.05 -12.23 39.46
N ASN A 13 -7.06 -12.62 40.28
CA ASN A 13 -6.45 -11.74 41.28
C ASN A 13 -5.64 -10.59 40.65
N THR A 14 -4.98 -10.84 39.52
CA THR A 14 -4.18 -9.81 38.84
C THR A 14 -5.08 -8.77 38.15
N GLY A 15 -6.23 -9.19 37.60
CA GLY A 15 -7.21 -8.28 37.01
C GLY A 15 -7.95 -7.41 38.03
N GLY A 16 -8.22 -7.93 39.24
CA GLY A 16 -8.97 -7.23 40.27
C GLY A 16 -8.21 -6.11 41.00
N THR A 17 -6.89 -6.05 40.86
CA THR A 17 -6.02 -5.09 41.58
C THR A 17 -5.65 -3.86 40.75
N PHE A 18 -6.10 -3.77 39.49
CA PHE A 18 -5.79 -2.64 38.62
C PHE A 18 -6.86 -1.54 38.76
N THR A 19 -6.59 -0.52 39.54
CA THR A 19 -7.39 0.71 39.61
C THR A 19 -6.59 1.88 39.02
N ALA A 20 -7.09 2.47 37.94
CA ALA A 20 -6.46 3.62 37.31
C ALA A 20 -6.83 4.91 38.05
N ASP A 21 -5.83 5.75 38.36
CA ASP A 21 -6.04 7.09 38.92
C ASP A 21 -6.57 8.04 37.82
N HIS A 22 -7.90 8.04 37.65
CA HIS A 22 -8.60 8.85 36.67
C HIS A 22 -8.29 10.36 36.76
N PRO A 23 -8.22 10.97 37.96
CA PRO A 23 -7.77 12.36 38.12
C PRO A 23 -6.40 12.66 37.52
N ALA A 24 -5.41 11.78 37.73
CA ALA A 24 -4.06 11.95 37.19
C ALA A 24 -4.03 11.88 35.65
N LEU A 25 -4.85 11.01 35.06
CA LEU A 25 -4.98 10.88 33.60
C LEU A 25 -5.61 12.11 32.96
N VAL A 26 -6.62 12.72 33.59
CA VAL A 26 -7.28 13.94 33.10
C VAL A 26 -6.31 15.14 33.16
N ALA A 27 -5.57 15.29 34.26
CA ALA A 27 -4.57 16.34 34.41
C ALA A 27 -3.43 16.23 33.38
N GLY A 28 -2.95 15.00 33.11
CA GLY A 28 -1.97 14.70 32.08
C GLY A 28 -2.47 14.92 30.64
N GLY A 29 -3.78 14.81 30.41
CA GLY A 29 -4.42 15.12 29.13
C GLY A 29 -4.52 16.62 28.87
N LEU A 30 -4.94 17.39 29.87
CA LEU A 30 -5.10 18.85 29.76
C LEU A 30 -3.78 19.58 29.52
N THR A 31 -2.71 19.19 30.21
CA THR A 31 -1.36 19.75 30.03
C THR A 31 -0.82 19.50 28.62
N ARG A 32 -1.00 18.29 28.08
CA ARG A 32 -0.64 17.96 26.68
C ARG A 32 -1.47 18.75 25.66
N GLY A 33 -2.77 18.93 25.91
CA GLY A 33 -3.65 19.72 25.05
C GLY A 33 -3.21 21.18 24.93
N ARG A 34 -2.92 21.83 26.06
CA ARG A 34 -2.47 23.23 26.09
C ARG A 34 -1.15 23.44 25.34
N ARG A 35 -0.19 22.52 25.49
CA ARG A 35 1.11 22.58 24.80
C ARG A 35 0.98 22.45 23.27
N ARG A 36 0.00 21.69 22.79
CA ARG A 36 -0.27 21.49 21.36
C ARG A 36 -0.88 22.73 20.70
N VAL A 37 -1.80 23.41 21.40
CA VAL A 37 -2.43 24.65 20.90
C VAL A 37 -1.42 25.79 20.84
N ALA A 38 -0.54 25.92 21.84
CA ALA A 38 0.53 26.92 21.84
C ALA A 38 1.46 26.78 20.62
N ARG A 39 1.85 25.54 20.27
CA ARG A 39 2.68 25.27 19.08
C ARG A 39 2.00 25.60 17.75
N ARG A 40 0.67 25.45 17.66
CA ARG A 40 -0.10 25.81 16.44
C ARG A 40 -0.20 27.33 16.24
N ARG A 41 -0.18 28.11 17.32
CA ARG A 41 -0.26 29.58 17.24
C ARG A 41 1.06 30.25 16.87
N ALA A 42 2.18 29.54 16.99
CA ALA A 42 3.51 30.07 16.64
C ALA A 42 3.86 29.95 15.13
N GLY A 43 3.02 29.31 14.31
CA GLY A 43 3.32 29.01 12.90
C GLY A 43 2.60 29.87 11.84
N ILE A 44 1.92 30.96 12.21
CA ILE A 44 1.08 31.76 11.27
C ILE A 44 1.66 33.15 10.96
N VAL A 45 2.80 33.55 11.53
CA VAL A 45 3.42 34.84 11.21
C VAL A 45 4.73 34.62 10.47
N THR A 46 4.65 34.47 9.14
CA THR A 46 5.64 34.97 8.16
C THR A 46 5.23 34.54 6.74
N GLY A 47 5.04 35.50 5.85
CA GLY A 47 5.15 35.26 4.39
C GLY A 47 3.89 35.40 3.56
N SER A 48 3.29 36.59 3.54
CA SER A 48 2.36 37.02 2.49
C SER A 48 3.12 37.34 1.19
N THR A 49 2.60 36.94 0.02
CA THR A 49 2.49 37.80 -1.18
C THR A 49 1.47 37.22 -2.17
N LEU A 50 0.70 38.13 -2.77
CA LEU A 50 -0.44 37.93 -3.66
C LEU A 50 -0.05 37.45 -5.08
N ALA A 51 -0.94 36.69 -5.71
CA ALA A 51 -1.27 36.89 -7.14
C ALA A 51 -2.64 36.26 -7.47
N VAL A 52 -3.64 37.13 -7.67
CA VAL A 52 -4.92 36.81 -8.32
C VAL A 52 -4.74 37.03 -9.82
N ALA A 53 -5.10 36.05 -10.64
CA ALA A 53 -5.25 36.23 -12.09
C ALA A 53 -6.50 35.49 -12.58
N LEU A 54 -7.47 36.29 -13.03
CA LEU A 54 -8.63 35.94 -13.86
C LEU A 54 -8.16 35.41 -15.22
N ILE A 55 -8.91 34.50 -15.87
CA ILE A 55 -9.11 34.43 -17.34
C ILE A 55 -10.29 33.49 -17.69
N THR A 56 -11.35 34.15 -18.16
CA THR A 56 -12.31 33.86 -19.26
C THR A 56 -12.96 32.48 -19.47
N THR A 57 -14.29 32.54 -19.43
CA THR A 57 -15.28 31.72 -20.13
C THR A 57 -15.08 31.70 -21.65
N GLY A 58 -15.06 30.51 -22.26
CA GLY A 58 -15.17 30.31 -23.70
C GLY A 58 -15.97 29.04 -23.98
N GLY A 59 -17.23 29.21 -24.35
CA GLY A 59 -18.10 28.13 -24.81
C GLY A 59 -17.93 27.87 -26.30
N VAL A 60 -17.90 26.59 -26.68
CA VAL A 60 -18.06 26.15 -28.07
C VAL A 60 -19.13 25.06 -28.08
N TYR A 61 -20.23 25.35 -28.75
CA TYR A 61 -21.20 24.37 -29.22
C TYR A 61 -20.60 23.66 -30.43
N LEU A 62 -20.56 22.32 -30.40
CA LEU A 62 -20.48 21.50 -31.60
C LEU A 62 -21.53 20.39 -31.54
N SER A 63 -22.08 20.16 -32.73
CA SER A 63 -23.34 19.51 -33.09
C SER A 63 -23.32 17.99 -33.01
N GLY A 64 -24.52 17.41 -32.93
CA GLY A 64 -24.80 16.00 -32.67
C GLY A 64 -24.28 14.99 -33.70
N GLY A 65 -24.01 13.80 -33.18
CA GLY A 65 -23.95 12.51 -33.85
C GLY A 65 -24.37 11.42 -32.85
N GLU A 66 -25.36 10.60 -33.21
CA GLU A 66 -25.90 9.48 -32.41
C GLU A 66 -24.95 8.26 -32.36
N PRO A 67 -25.18 7.30 -31.44
CA PRO A 67 -24.13 6.64 -30.70
C PRO A 67 -23.64 5.34 -31.36
N THR A 68 -22.32 5.17 -31.39
CA THR A 68 -21.70 3.85 -31.36
C THR A 68 -21.23 3.59 -29.94
N ASP A 69 -21.65 2.47 -29.36
CA ASP A 69 -21.23 1.97 -28.06
C ASP A 69 -19.71 1.82 -27.97
N GLU A 70 -19.04 2.89 -27.55
CA GLU A 70 -17.66 2.85 -27.07
C GLU A 70 -17.70 3.24 -25.59
N SER A 71 -17.41 2.24 -24.76
CA SER A 71 -17.26 2.37 -23.32
C SER A 71 -16.32 3.52 -23.01
N ALA A 72 -16.89 4.66 -22.59
CA ALA A 72 -16.14 5.83 -22.20
C ALA A 72 -15.29 5.49 -20.97
N ALA A 73 -14.02 5.19 -21.19
CA ALA A 73 -13.02 5.12 -20.14
C ALA A 73 -12.98 6.50 -19.47
N THR A 74 -13.29 6.53 -18.17
CA THR A 74 -13.16 7.73 -17.34
C THR A 74 -11.78 8.36 -17.55
N PRO A 75 -11.68 9.67 -17.84
CA PRO A 75 -10.39 10.34 -18.01
C PRO A 75 -9.56 10.15 -16.74
N THR A 76 -8.42 9.46 -16.87
CA THR A 76 -7.42 9.46 -15.80
C THR A 76 -6.86 10.88 -15.76
N PRO A 77 -6.82 11.57 -14.59
CA PRO A 77 -6.20 12.88 -14.52
C PRO A 77 -4.77 12.78 -15.08
N PRO A 78 -4.27 13.79 -15.81
CA PRO A 78 -2.92 13.77 -16.36
C PRO A 78 -1.94 13.46 -15.23
N ARG A 79 -1.26 12.32 -15.33
CA ARG A 79 -0.26 11.92 -14.35
C ARG A 79 1.00 12.72 -14.65
N ASP A 80 1.29 13.71 -13.81
CA ASP A 80 2.56 14.42 -13.87
C ASP A 80 3.67 13.50 -13.35
N TYR A 81 4.38 12.85 -14.27
CA TYR A 81 5.51 11.98 -13.93
C TYR A 81 6.78 12.76 -13.56
N ASN A 82 6.76 14.10 -13.65
CA ASN A 82 7.90 14.94 -13.27
C ASN A 82 7.87 15.35 -11.79
N HIS A 83 6.71 15.30 -11.13
CA HIS A 83 6.64 15.50 -9.69
C HIS A 83 7.19 14.26 -8.95
N PHE A 84 8.13 14.52 -8.06
CA PHE A 84 8.67 13.54 -7.13
C PHE A 84 9.11 14.25 -5.86
N ALA A 85 8.66 13.79 -4.71
CA ALA A 85 9.06 14.30 -3.42
C ALA A 85 8.99 13.18 -2.38
N ILE A 86 10.14 12.60 -2.06
CA ILE A 86 10.29 11.61 -1.00
C ILE A 86 11.48 11.99 -0.14
N THR A 87 11.27 12.13 1.17
CA THR A 87 12.38 12.42 2.10
C THR A 87 13.19 11.17 2.45
N ALA A 88 14.38 11.36 3.04
CA ALA A 88 15.22 10.25 3.49
C ALA A 88 14.52 9.41 4.58
N GLU A 89 13.78 10.07 5.47
CA GLU A 89 13.01 9.42 6.53
C GLU A 89 11.85 8.59 5.95
N GLU A 90 11.18 9.10 4.91
CA GLU A 90 10.06 8.41 4.27
C GLU A 90 10.53 7.14 3.55
N ILE A 91 11.55 7.21 2.69
CA ILE A 91 12.05 6.03 1.98
C ILE A 91 12.68 5.01 2.95
N GLY A 92 13.31 5.49 4.02
CA GLY A 92 13.82 4.66 5.11
C GLY A 92 12.70 3.91 5.82
N GLY A 93 11.65 4.62 6.24
CA GLY A 93 10.48 4.02 6.90
C GLY A 93 9.72 3.03 6.02
N ILE A 94 9.64 3.27 4.71
CA ILE A 94 9.06 2.31 3.75
C ILE A 94 9.86 1.00 3.75
N LEU A 95 11.19 1.09 3.67
CA LEU A 95 12.05 -0.09 3.68
C LEU A 95 11.97 -0.84 5.02
N GLU A 96 12.04 -0.15 6.15
CA GLU A 96 11.91 -0.77 7.48
C GLU A 96 10.57 -1.50 7.65
N ASN A 97 9.47 -0.85 7.28
CA ASN A 97 8.13 -1.45 7.35
C ASN A 97 8.00 -2.67 6.44
N ALA A 98 8.59 -2.63 5.25
CA ALA A 98 8.61 -3.77 4.35
C ALA A 98 9.45 -4.93 4.91
N MET A 99 10.61 -4.63 5.50
CA MET A 99 11.48 -5.62 6.13
C MET A 99 10.80 -6.33 7.30
N ASN A 100 10.08 -5.59 8.15
CA ASN A 100 9.29 -6.15 9.25
C ASN A 100 8.20 -7.14 8.78
N ARG A 101 7.75 -7.01 7.54
CA ARG A 101 6.72 -7.88 6.91
C ARG A 101 7.31 -8.98 6.03
N SER A 102 8.64 -9.04 5.89
CA SER A 102 9.32 -9.98 4.99
C SER A 102 9.37 -11.42 5.53
N GLY A 103 8.99 -11.64 6.79
CA GLY A 103 9.13 -12.93 7.47
C GLY A 103 10.59 -13.32 7.76
N ILE A 104 11.50 -12.35 7.74
CA ILE A 104 12.90 -12.53 8.13
C ILE A 104 13.11 -11.89 9.50
N VAL A 105 13.81 -12.60 10.39
CA VAL A 105 14.30 -12.01 11.63
C VAL A 105 15.48 -11.09 11.29
N VAL A 106 15.27 -9.79 11.40
CA VAL A 106 16.29 -8.77 11.19
C VAL A 106 16.99 -8.50 12.53
N LYS A 107 18.30 -8.74 12.62
CA LYS A 107 19.10 -8.49 13.83
C LYS A 107 20.06 -7.33 13.58
N LYS A 108 20.21 -6.44 14.56
CA LYS A 108 21.09 -5.25 14.50
C LYS A 108 20.99 -4.47 13.17
N PRO A 109 19.79 -4.02 12.76
CA PRO A 109 19.66 -3.30 11.50
C PRO A 109 20.44 -1.98 11.55
N ALA A 110 21.20 -1.71 10.50
CA ALA A 110 21.75 -0.40 10.20
C ALA A 110 21.06 0.14 8.94
N LEU A 111 20.27 1.20 9.10
CA LEU A 111 19.54 1.87 8.02
C LEU A 111 20.34 3.06 7.50
N GLU A 112 20.47 3.15 6.18
CA GLU A 112 20.94 4.33 5.47
C GLU A 112 19.88 4.74 4.45
N SER A 113 19.60 6.03 4.33
CA SER A 113 18.62 6.52 3.36
C SER A 113 18.99 7.88 2.78
N SER A 114 18.50 8.13 1.56
CA SER A 114 18.66 9.36 0.83
C SER A 114 17.35 9.65 0.08
N GLY A 115 16.74 10.80 0.39
CA GLY A 115 15.54 11.27 -0.30
C GLY A 115 15.86 11.86 -1.67
N SER A 116 14.81 12.21 -2.42
CA SER A 116 14.94 12.89 -3.70
C SER A 116 13.70 13.75 -3.98
N THR A 117 13.93 14.88 -4.64
CA THR A 117 12.91 15.77 -5.21
C THR A 117 13.02 15.86 -6.74
N ASP A 118 13.85 15.00 -7.35
CA ASP A 118 14.16 14.99 -8.77
C ASP A 118 13.65 13.67 -9.33
N ALA A 119 12.65 13.72 -10.23
CA ALA A 119 12.00 12.54 -10.79
C ALA A 119 12.97 11.54 -11.41
N ALA A 120 14.07 12.01 -12.01
CA ALA A 120 15.07 11.15 -12.64
C ALA A 120 16.03 10.51 -11.62
N ARG A 121 16.20 11.12 -10.45
CA ARG A 121 17.12 10.67 -9.40
C ARG A 121 16.38 9.85 -8.36
N PRO A 122 16.79 8.60 -8.11
CA PRO A 122 16.08 7.77 -7.15
C PRO A 122 16.23 8.28 -5.72
N ALA A 123 15.15 8.18 -4.96
CA ALA A 123 15.23 8.06 -3.51
C ALA A 123 15.66 6.63 -3.18
N THR A 124 16.61 6.48 -2.26
CA THR A 124 17.22 5.19 -1.94
C THR A 124 17.22 4.94 -0.44
N ALA A 125 16.97 3.70 -0.04
CA ALA A 125 17.20 3.23 1.33
C ALA A 125 17.93 1.89 1.29
N SER A 126 18.76 1.61 2.28
CA SER A 126 19.36 0.30 2.45
C SER A 126 19.45 -0.10 3.91
N ILE A 127 19.22 -1.38 4.19
CA ILE A 127 19.36 -1.97 5.52
C ILE A 127 20.41 -3.06 5.46
N VAL A 128 21.42 -2.93 6.31
CA VAL A 128 22.36 -4.01 6.64
C VAL A 128 21.86 -4.70 7.90
N PHE A 129 21.88 -6.03 7.93
CA PHE A 129 21.45 -6.79 9.09
C PHE A 129 22.22 -8.09 9.29
N ASP A 130 22.37 -8.47 10.55
CA ASP A 130 23.00 -9.71 10.95
C ASP A 130 22.12 -10.91 10.61
N THR A 131 22.70 -11.88 9.92
CA THR A 131 22.16 -13.23 9.79
C THR A 131 23.04 -14.23 10.53
N SER A 132 22.57 -15.48 10.65
CA SER A 132 23.42 -16.57 11.17
C SER A 132 24.64 -16.87 10.28
N PHE A 133 24.69 -16.32 9.06
CA PHE A 133 25.75 -16.54 8.06
C PHE A 133 26.61 -15.30 7.80
N GLY A 134 26.42 -14.22 8.57
CA GLY A 134 27.08 -12.92 8.37
C GLY A 134 26.09 -11.81 8.04
N GLU A 135 26.61 -10.64 7.70
CA GLU A 135 25.80 -9.47 7.36
C GLU A 135 25.26 -9.53 5.93
N GLU A 136 23.97 -9.28 5.75
CA GLU A 136 23.34 -9.10 4.44
C GLU A 136 22.89 -7.64 4.25
N LYS A 137 22.83 -7.19 3.00
CA LYS A 137 22.32 -5.85 2.65
C LYS A 137 21.12 -5.97 1.73
N VAL A 138 20.04 -5.28 2.07
CA VAL A 138 18.88 -5.08 1.19
C VAL A 138 18.79 -3.60 0.81
N THR A 139 18.57 -3.32 -0.47
CA THR A 139 18.45 -1.96 -1.01
C THR A 139 17.09 -1.78 -1.69
N LEU A 140 16.47 -0.63 -1.44
CA LEU A 140 15.29 -0.12 -2.14
C LEU A 140 15.68 1.17 -2.86
N SER A 141 15.37 1.23 -4.15
CA SER A 141 15.53 2.41 -5.00
C SER A 141 14.21 2.70 -5.70
N VAL A 142 13.75 3.95 -5.60
CA VAL A 142 12.48 4.40 -6.20
C VAL A 142 12.73 5.70 -6.94
N ARG A 143 12.32 5.76 -8.21
CA ARG A 143 12.29 7.00 -9.00
C ARG A 143 11.01 7.09 -9.81
N ARG A 144 10.74 8.26 -10.36
CA ARG A 144 9.63 8.48 -11.29
C ARG A 144 10.08 8.26 -12.74
N ALA A 145 9.15 7.80 -13.56
CA ALA A 145 9.31 7.71 -15.01
C ALA A 145 7.94 7.57 -15.66
N ASP A 146 7.82 8.02 -16.92
CA ASP A 146 6.66 7.69 -17.74
C ASP A 146 6.69 6.18 -18.08
N PRO A 147 5.67 5.39 -17.69
CA PRO A 147 5.58 3.98 -18.07
C PRO A 147 5.50 3.75 -19.58
N ALA A 148 5.09 4.75 -20.36
CA ALA A 148 5.03 4.68 -21.81
C ALA A 148 6.42 4.79 -22.46
N ASP A 149 7.42 5.33 -21.76
CA ASP A 149 8.78 5.50 -22.26
C ASP A 149 9.41 4.14 -22.62
N ALA A 150 9.88 4.03 -23.86
CA ALA A 150 10.57 2.84 -24.36
C ALA A 150 11.85 2.51 -23.56
N GLY A 151 12.55 3.52 -23.04
CA GLY A 151 13.72 3.36 -22.18
C GLY A 151 13.38 2.69 -20.85
N VAL A 152 12.21 2.96 -20.29
CA VAL A 152 11.71 2.32 -19.06
C VAL A 152 11.37 0.85 -19.33
N LYS A 153 10.73 0.55 -20.46
CA LYS A 153 10.42 -0.84 -20.86
C LYS A 153 11.67 -1.70 -21.03
N LYS A 154 12.77 -1.14 -21.53
CA LYS A 154 14.06 -1.86 -21.66
C LYS A 154 14.61 -2.36 -20.33
N LEU A 155 14.30 -1.69 -19.20
CA LEU A 155 14.75 -2.12 -17.86
C LEU A 155 14.13 -3.47 -17.45
N LEU A 156 12.98 -3.79 -18.04
CA LEU A 156 12.19 -4.99 -17.79
C LEU A 156 12.49 -6.13 -18.76
N VAL A 157 13.44 -5.92 -19.68
CA VAL A 157 13.87 -6.93 -20.64
C VAL A 157 15.17 -7.55 -20.17
N CYS A 158 15.12 -8.84 -19.91
CA CYS A 158 16.31 -9.65 -19.69
C CYS A 158 17.17 -9.71 -20.96
N PRO A 159 18.47 -9.41 -20.87
CA PRO A 159 19.38 -9.54 -22.00
C PRO A 159 19.57 -11.02 -22.39
N ASP A 160 20.06 -11.25 -23.60
CA ASP A 160 20.43 -12.59 -24.07
C ASP A 160 21.48 -13.22 -23.14
N THR A 161 21.39 -14.54 -22.94
CA THR A 161 22.29 -15.29 -22.03
C THR A 161 23.77 -15.17 -22.42
N LYS A 162 24.06 -14.96 -23.71
CA LYS A 162 25.43 -14.81 -24.21
C LYS A 162 25.97 -13.42 -23.89
N GLY A 163 26.87 -13.34 -22.91
CA GLY A 163 27.49 -12.07 -22.48
C GLY A 163 26.66 -11.29 -21.46
N SER A 164 25.55 -11.83 -20.98
CA SER A 164 24.79 -11.28 -19.87
C SER A 164 25.61 -11.37 -18.57
N PRO A 165 25.65 -10.31 -17.74
CA PRO A 165 26.22 -10.40 -16.39
C PRO A 165 25.32 -11.19 -15.44
N TYR A 166 24.09 -11.53 -15.86
CA TYR A 166 23.12 -12.29 -15.09
C TYR A 166 23.23 -13.79 -15.33
N GLU A 167 23.38 -14.54 -14.23
CA GLU A 167 23.29 -16.01 -14.21
C GLU A 167 21.84 -16.46 -14.36
N GLU A 168 20.92 -15.69 -13.79
CA GLU A 168 19.47 -15.89 -13.90
C GLU A 168 18.80 -14.57 -14.27
N CYS A 169 18.01 -14.57 -15.33
CA CYS A 169 17.15 -13.42 -15.62
C CYS A 169 15.82 -13.92 -16.14
N THR A 170 14.73 -13.45 -15.54
CA THR A 170 13.39 -13.83 -15.96
C THR A 170 12.51 -12.58 -16.07
N ASN A 171 11.97 -12.36 -17.27
CA ASN A 171 10.88 -11.42 -17.49
C ASN A 171 9.62 -12.02 -16.86
N GLN A 172 8.98 -11.27 -15.96
CA GLN A 172 7.73 -11.67 -15.33
C GLN A 172 6.55 -10.85 -15.88
N PRO A 173 5.34 -11.40 -15.88
CA PRO A 173 4.15 -10.64 -16.27
C PRO A 173 3.94 -9.39 -15.40
N GLY A 174 3.26 -8.37 -15.94
CA GLY A 174 2.92 -7.15 -15.20
C GLY A 174 4.11 -6.23 -14.96
N ASP A 175 4.89 -5.97 -16.00
CA ASP A 175 5.99 -4.99 -16.05
C ASP A 175 7.09 -5.20 -15.00
N ARG A 176 7.62 -6.43 -14.96
CA ARG A 176 8.61 -6.87 -13.96
C ARG A 176 9.73 -7.70 -14.58
N ALA A 177 10.94 -7.50 -14.05
CA ALA A 177 12.10 -8.38 -14.33
C ALA A 177 12.76 -8.80 -13.01
N VAL A 178 13.12 -10.07 -12.93
CA VAL A 178 13.91 -10.65 -11.85
C VAL A 178 15.30 -10.96 -12.40
N LYS A 179 16.34 -10.46 -11.74
CA LYS A 179 17.74 -10.59 -12.14
C LYS A 179 18.54 -11.20 -10.99
N GLY A 180 19.31 -12.24 -11.26
CA GLY A 180 20.19 -12.94 -10.33
C GLY A 180 21.59 -13.03 -10.92
N TYR A 181 22.60 -12.73 -10.12
CA TYR A 181 23.98 -12.88 -10.55
C TYR A 181 24.92 -13.11 -9.37
N THR A 182 26.00 -13.84 -9.62
CA THR A 182 27.12 -13.95 -8.69
C THR A 182 28.25 -13.05 -9.19
N GLU A 183 28.66 -12.08 -8.38
CA GLU A 183 29.86 -11.32 -8.71
C GLU A 183 31.08 -12.25 -8.72
N ALA A 184 31.80 -12.20 -9.84
CA ALA A 184 33.10 -12.80 -10.10
C ALA A 184 33.18 -14.29 -10.47
N GLY A 185 32.16 -14.89 -11.10
CA GLY A 185 32.31 -16.13 -11.90
C GLY A 185 33.01 -17.31 -11.20
N LYS A 186 33.04 -17.31 -9.86
CA LYS A 186 33.74 -18.28 -9.02
C LYS A 186 32.72 -18.88 -8.07
N ALA A 187 32.74 -20.20 -7.96
CA ALA A 187 32.02 -20.91 -6.90
C ALA A 187 32.39 -20.27 -5.54
N GLY A 188 31.40 -19.76 -4.82
CA GLY A 188 31.61 -18.99 -3.59
C GLY A 188 31.83 -17.49 -3.78
N GLY A 189 31.24 -16.86 -4.79
CA GLY A 189 31.19 -15.39 -4.98
C GLY A 189 30.04 -14.70 -4.25
N VAL A 190 29.97 -13.36 -4.32
CA VAL A 190 28.86 -12.56 -3.75
C VAL A 190 27.61 -12.79 -4.59
N LYS A 191 26.58 -13.37 -3.98
CA LYS A 191 25.30 -13.63 -4.64
C LYS A 191 24.39 -12.43 -4.50
N LYS A 192 23.90 -11.94 -5.64
CA LYS A 192 23.01 -10.80 -5.72
C LYS A 192 21.70 -11.17 -6.41
N TRP A 193 20.61 -10.65 -5.86
CA TRP A 193 19.30 -10.69 -6.50
C TRP A 193 18.79 -9.28 -6.63
N ALA A 194 18.11 -8.99 -7.74
CA ALA A 194 17.44 -7.73 -7.99
C ALA A 194 16.07 -7.98 -8.63
N VAL A 195 15.09 -7.16 -8.27
CA VAL A 195 13.77 -7.11 -8.88
C VAL A 195 13.53 -5.70 -9.33
N THR A 196 13.30 -5.51 -10.63
CA THR A 196 12.88 -4.23 -11.21
C THR A 196 11.40 -4.33 -11.55
N THR A 197 10.60 -3.37 -11.07
CA THR A 197 9.16 -3.25 -11.36
C THR A 197 8.85 -1.86 -11.86
N VAL A 198 8.00 -1.75 -12.87
CA VAL A 198 7.39 -0.48 -13.28
C VAL A 198 5.95 -0.46 -12.80
N SER A 199 5.61 0.53 -11.97
CA SER A 199 4.25 0.76 -11.49
C SER A 199 3.41 1.45 -12.56
N PRO A 200 2.12 1.12 -12.70
CA PRO A 200 1.18 1.90 -13.51
C PRO A 200 1.15 3.39 -13.12
N ASN A 201 1.50 3.73 -11.88
CA ASN A 201 1.57 5.10 -11.38
C ASN A 201 2.87 5.83 -11.76
N GLY A 202 3.75 5.23 -12.58
CA GLY A 202 4.97 5.89 -13.04
C GLY A 202 6.16 5.78 -12.09
N TYR A 203 6.23 4.70 -11.30
CA TYR A 203 7.38 4.42 -10.45
C TYR A 203 8.25 3.32 -11.05
N VAL A 204 9.55 3.56 -11.14
CA VAL A 204 10.54 2.50 -11.32
C VAL A 204 11.04 2.13 -9.94
N ILE A 205 10.73 0.91 -9.52
CA ILE A 205 11.06 0.37 -8.20
C ILE A 205 12.08 -0.74 -8.41
N GLU A 206 13.25 -0.57 -7.84
CA GLU A 206 14.31 -1.58 -7.83
C GLU A 206 14.57 -2.02 -6.39
N THR A 207 14.44 -3.32 -6.15
CA THR A 207 14.78 -3.93 -4.87
C THR A 207 15.90 -4.92 -5.09
N SER A 208 16.93 -4.89 -4.26
CA SER A 208 18.06 -5.80 -4.39
C SER A 208 18.54 -6.31 -3.05
N THR A 209 19.21 -7.45 -3.08
CA THR A 209 19.91 -8.00 -1.93
C THR A 209 21.25 -8.58 -2.33
N GLN A 210 22.15 -8.66 -1.35
CA GLN A 210 23.43 -9.34 -1.46
C GLN A 210 23.77 -10.04 -0.14
N ASN A 211 24.45 -11.19 -0.24
CA ASN A 211 24.81 -12.04 0.90
C ASN A 211 26.03 -11.56 1.72
N VAL A 212 26.59 -10.39 1.38
CA VAL A 212 27.65 -9.72 2.15
C VAL A 212 27.42 -8.20 2.19
N GLN A 213 27.92 -7.52 3.23
CA GLN A 213 27.82 -6.06 3.37
C GLN A 213 28.60 -5.29 2.29
N VAL A 214 29.83 -5.71 1.99
CA VAL A 214 30.75 -5.04 1.04
C VAL A 214 31.38 -6.08 0.12
N ALA A 215 31.33 -5.82 -1.20
CA ALA A 215 32.07 -6.61 -2.17
C ALA A 215 33.58 -6.45 -1.87
N GLY A 216 34.21 -7.49 -1.30
CA GLY A 216 35.67 -7.56 -1.16
C GLY A 216 36.26 -7.72 0.25
N SER A 217 35.47 -7.85 1.33
CA SER A 217 36.03 -7.97 2.70
C SER A 217 35.75 -9.28 3.45
N VAL A 218 34.90 -10.18 2.94
CA VAL A 218 34.58 -11.47 3.59
C VAL A 218 34.51 -12.58 2.55
N PRO A 219 35.07 -13.78 2.82
CA PRO A 219 34.90 -14.95 1.96
C PRO A 219 33.41 -15.26 1.80
N PRO A 220 32.86 -15.27 0.57
CA PRO A 220 31.43 -15.52 0.40
C PRO A 220 31.12 -16.98 0.75
N GLN A 221 30.17 -17.17 1.67
CA GLN A 221 29.88 -18.50 2.23
C GLN A 221 29.02 -19.39 1.31
N GLY A 222 28.90 -19.07 0.01
CA GLY A 222 28.15 -19.85 -0.99
C GLY A 222 26.63 -19.90 -0.82
N HIS A 223 26.07 -19.40 0.28
CA HIS A 223 24.63 -19.40 0.55
C HIS A 223 23.89 -18.30 -0.22
N ASN A 224 22.61 -18.56 -0.53
CA ASN A 224 21.72 -17.58 -1.13
C ASN A 224 21.27 -16.54 -0.09
N PRO A 225 21.13 -15.25 -0.47
CA PRO A 225 20.57 -14.24 0.42
C PRO A 225 19.21 -14.65 1.03
N ARG A 226 18.97 -14.31 2.30
CA ARG A 226 17.70 -14.59 3.01
C ARG A 226 16.51 -13.91 2.35
N MET A 227 16.76 -12.77 1.72
CA MET A 227 15.80 -12.04 0.90
C MET A 227 15.75 -12.61 -0.53
N ASN A 228 15.09 -13.75 -0.70
CA ASN A 228 14.94 -14.37 -2.01
C ASN A 228 14.12 -13.49 -3.00
N PRO A 229 14.14 -13.78 -4.32
CA PRO A 229 13.39 -13.01 -5.31
C PRO A 229 11.89 -12.88 -5.02
N GLY A 230 11.28 -13.91 -4.41
CA GLY A 230 9.89 -13.89 -3.96
C GLY A 230 9.62 -12.76 -2.96
N LYS A 231 10.49 -12.60 -1.96
CA LYS A 231 10.39 -11.55 -0.94
C LYS A 231 10.78 -10.17 -1.49
N LEU A 232 11.78 -10.07 -2.36
CA LEU A 232 12.11 -8.81 -3.06
C LEU A 232 10.95 -8.27 -3.89
N ARG A 233 10.21 -9.16 -4.57
CA ARG A 233 8.97 -8.80 -5.26
C ARG A 233 7.91 -8.26 -4.30
N HIS A 234 7.72 -8.88 -3.13
CA HIS A 234 6.79 -8.37 -2.12
C HIS A 234 7.22 -7.00 -1.59
N LEU A 235 8.53 -6.79 -1.39
CA LEU A 235 9.09 -5.49 -1.02
C LEU A 235 8.75 -4.43 -2.09
N ALA A 236 8.94 -4.75 -3.37
CA ALA A 236 8.61 -3.83 -4.45
C ALA A 236 7.10 -3.49 -4.50
N MET A 237 6.23 -4.48 -4.28
CA MET A 237 4.78 -4.26 -4.19
C MET A 237 4.39 -3.41 -2.98
N PHE A 238 5.02 -3.64 -1.82
CA PHE A 238 4.80 -2.84 -0.62
C PHE A 238 5.25 -1.39 -0.82
N ALA A 239 6.42 -1.19 -1.45
CA ALA A 239 6.92 0.13 -1.80
C ALA A 239 5.94 0.87 -2.72
N ASP A 240 5.41 0.22 -3.76
CA ASP A 240 4.40 0.82 -4.63
C ASP A 240 3.11 1.19 -3.89
N GLY A 241 2.65 0.34 -2.97
CA GLY A 241 1.49 0.64 -2.11
C GLY A 241 1.73 1.79 -1.12
N SER A 242 3.00 2.09 -0.85
CA SER A 242 3.46 3.16 0.04
C SER A 242 3.67 4.49 -0.68
N LEU A 243 3.27 4.60 -1.94
CA LEU A 243 3.44 5.78 -2.77
C LEU A 243 2.08 6.26 -3.30
N THR A 244 1.94 7.57 -3.47
CA THR A 244 0.73 8.19 -4.03
C THR A 244 0.84 8.25 -5.57
N PRO A 245 -0.27 8.37 -6.31
CA PRO A 245 -0.18 8.54 -7.77
C PRO A 245 0.60 9.78 -8.22
N ILE A 246 0.72 10.80 -7.36
CA ILE A 246 1.29 12.10 -7.72
C ILE A 246 2.80 12.23 -7.50
N GLY A 247 3.48 11.28 -6.85
CA GLY A 247 4.94 11.38 -6.65
C GLY A 247 5.40 11.48 -5.21
N GLU A 248 4.50 11.25 -4.24
CA GLU A 248 4.77 11.46 -2.81
C GLU A 248 4.67 10.16 -2.01
N ALA A 249 5.22 10.15 -0.80
CA ALA A 249 5.03 9.04 0.12
C ALA A 249 3.60 9.00 0.67
N ASN A 250 3.03 7.80 0.72
CA ASN A 250 1.76 7.56 1.40
C ASN A 250 2.03 7.38 2.89
N ALA A 251 1.32 8.15 3.73
CA ALA A 251 1.45 8.07 5.18
C ALA A 251 1.23 6.66 5.74
N PHE A 252 0.41 5.80 5.10
CA PHE A 252 0.23 4.42 5.56
C PHE A 252 1.49 3.57 5.44
N GLY A 253 2.37 3.88 4.48
CA GLY A 253 3.61 3.17 4.22
C GLY A 253 4.79 3.62 5.08
N THR A 254 4.73 4.84 5.65
CA THR A 254 5.86 5.46 6.38
C THR A 254 5.69 5.47 7.90
N VAL A 255 4.49 5.22 8.43
CA VAL A 255 4.25 5.26 9.87
C VAL A 255 4.98 4.10 10.57
N ALA A 256 5.67 4.35 11.68
CA ALA A 256 6.29 3.30 12.49
C ALA A 256 5.22 2.47 13.25
N PRO A 257 5.40 1.14 13.41
CA PRO A 257 4.59 0.32 14.31
C PRO A 257 4.49 0.92 15.73
N GLY A 258 3.29 1.03 16.29
CA GLY A 258 3.02 1.49 17.67
C GLY A 258 3.11 3.00 17.93
N SER A 259 3.44 3.83 16.93
CA SER A 259 3.71 5.28 17.13
C SER A 259 2.47 6.19 17.24
N LYS A 260 1.28 5.67 16.91
CA LYS A 260 -0.03 6.31 17.10
C LYS A 260 -1.00 5.22 17.59
N ALA A 261 -2.17 5.60 18.13
CA ALA A 261 -3.24 4.62 18.33
C ALA A 261 -3.43 3.88 17.00
N GLU A 262 -3.12 2.58 17.01
CA GLU A 262 -3.33 1.71 15.86
C GLU A 262 -4.73 1.17 15.96
N PRO A 263 -5.64 1.55 15.07
CA PRO A 263 -6.57 0.57 14.58
C PRO A 263 -5.88 -0.16 13.42
N GLY A 264 -5.99 -1.48 13.37
CA GLY A 264 -5.31 -2.30 12.35
C GLY A 264 -6.01 -2.16 10.98
N ASP A 265 -5.81 -1.00 10.36
CA ASP A 265 -6.89 -0.11 9.92
C ASP A 265 -7.44 -0.32 8.49
N ILE A 266 -8.42 -1.21 8.34
CA ILE A 266 -9.15 -1.33 7.06
C ILE A 266 -9.91 -0.03 6.73
N LEU A 267 -10.48 0.65 7.73
CA LEU A 267 -11.35 1.81 7.52
C LEU A 267 -10.61 3.05 6.94
N PRO A 268 -9.46 3.51 7.48
CA PRO A 268 -8.70 4.61 6.88
C PRO A 268 -8.24 4.34 5.46
N ILE A 269 -7.79 3.12 5.15
CA ILE A 269 -7.41 2.76 3.78
C ILE A 269 -8.64 2.75 2.87
N LEU A 270 -9.77 2.21 3.34
CA LEU A 270 -11.03 2.26 2.59
C LEU A 270 -11.40 3.70 2.24
N LYS A 271 -11.39 4.61 3.22
CA LYS A 271 -11.70 6.04 3.03
C LYS A 271 -10.75 6.71 2.04
N TYR A 272 -9.45 6.42 2.14
CA TYR A 272 -8.44 6.96 1.23
C TYR A 272 -8.66 6.51 -0.23
N LEU A 273 -9.15 5.29 -0.43
CA LEU A 273 -9.37 4.72 -1.76
C LEU A 273 -10.75 5.05 -2.36
N LEU A 274 -11.65 5.69 -1.60
CA LEU A 274 -12.95 6.09 -2.14
C LEU A 274 -12.78 7.08 -3.31
N PRO A 275 -13.58 6.92 -4.37
CA PRO A 275 -13.66 7.91 -5.42
C PRO A 275 -13.91 9.33 -4.87
N PRO A 276 -13.18 10.36 -5.31
CA PRO A 276 -13.25 11.72 -4.73
C PRO A 276 -14.65 12.37 -4.76
N ARG A 277 -15.51 11.94 -5.70
CA ARG A 277 -16.89 12.42 -5.84
C ARG A 277 -17.79 11.98 -4.68
N LEU A 278 -17.45 10.90 -3.98
CA LEU A 278 -18.26 10.31 -2.92
C LEU A 278 -17.93 10.99 -1.59
N LYS A 279 -18.96 11.39 -0.85
CA LYS A 279 -18.80 12.00 0.49
C LYS A 279 -19.20 11.01 1.56
N VAL A 280 -18.36 10.83 2.57
CA VAL A 280 -18.65 9.95 3.71
C VAL A 280 -19.60 10.67 4.65
N GLY A 281 -20.81 10.11 4.81
CA GLY A 281 -21.82 10.60 5.75
C GLY A 281 -21.76 9.90 7.12
N SER A 282 -21.41 8.62 7.14
CA SER A 282 -21.16 7.87 8.37
C SER A 282 -20.13 6.77 8.14
N GLU A 283 -19.56 6.26 9.23
CA GLU A 283 -18.54 5.21 9.20
C GLU A 283 -18.56 4.38 10.49
N GLY A 284 -17.98 3.19 10.41
CA GLY A 284 -17.82 2.32 11.57
C GLY A 284 -16.92 1.13 11.32
N ALA A 285 -16.40 0.57 12.40
CA ALA A 285 -15.61 -0.65 12.40
C ALA A 285 -15.83 -1.39 13.72
N SER A 286 -16.05 -2.70 13.67
CA SER A 286 -16.19 -3.56 14.85
C SER A 286 -14.87 -4.19 15.28
N SER A 287 -13.89 -4.27 14.38
CA SER A 287 -12.53 -4.72 14.66
C SER A 287 -11.55 -4.05 13.71
N SER A 288 -10.25 -4.22 13.93
CA SER A 288 -9.23 -3.81 12.97
C SER A 288 -9.40 -4.48 11.60
N ALA A 289 -9.80 -5.76 11.59
CA ALA A 289 -9.92 -6.56 10.38
C ALA A 289 -11.06 -6.14 9.44
N GLU A 290 -11.84 -5.10 9.76
CA GLU A 290 -12.93 -4.63 8.92
C GLU A 290 -13.21 -3.13 9.08
N GLY A 291 -13.98 -2.57 8.14
CA GLY A 291 -14.43 -1.20 8.20
C GLY A 291 -15.48 -0.91 7.15
N HIS A 292 -16.42 -0.02 7.46
CA HIS A 292 -17.43 0.44 6.52
C HIS A 292 -17.61 1.94 6.54
N VAL A 293 -18.11 2.44 5.41
CA VAL A 293 -18.57 3.82 5.22
C VAL A 293 -19.96 3.80 4.61
N VAL A 294 -20.75 4.82 4.90
CA VAL A 294 -21.94 5.17 4.11
C VAL A 294 -21.61 6.43 3.35
N VAL A 295 -21.62 6.33 2.02
CA VAL A 295 -21.37 7.46 1.14
C VAL A 295 -22.67 8.00 0.58
N SER A 296 -22.70 9.31 0.31
CA SER A 296 -23.80 9.99 -0.36
C SER A 296 -23.31 10.85 -1.52
N ASP A 297 -24.23 11.13 -2.44
CA ASP A 297 -24.05 12.03 -3.59
C ASP A 297 -24.67 13.41 -3.36
N GLY A 298 -25.34 13.63 -2.22
CA GLY A 298 -26.07 14.85 -1.89
C GLY A 298 -27.47 14.95 -2.51
N SER A 299 -27.86 14.03 -3.39
CA SER A 299 -29.19 13.94 -4.02
C SER A 299 -30.12 12.89 -3.37
N GLY A 300 -29.76 12.43 -2.17
CA GLY A 300 -30.54 11.45 -1.40
C GLY A 300 -30.21 9.99 -1.72
N GLY A 301 -29.25 9.74 -2.62
CA GLY A 301 -28.64 8.43 -2.78
C GLY A 301 -27.70 8.13 -1.63
N GLU A 302 -27.73 6.89 -1.14
CA GLU A 302 -26.80 6.42 -0.10
C GLU A 302 -26.27 5.05 -0.45
N THR A 303 -25.00 4.81 -0.13
CA THR A 303 -24.36 3.52 -0.39
C THR A 303 -23.47 3.11 0.76
N TYR A 304 -23.78 1.96 1.35
CA TYR A 304 -22.93 1.29 2.32
C TYR A 304 -21.81 0.58 1.55
N VAL A 305 -20.55 0.87 1.90
CA VAL A 305 -19.36 0.18 1.38
C VAL A 305 -18.60 -0.41 2.56
N HIS A 306 -18.33 -1.70 2.53
CA HIS A 306 -17.63 -2.42 3.60
C HIS A 306 -16.47 -3.22 3.03
N ALA A 307 -15.36 -3.20 3.76
CA ALA A 307 -14.17 -3.97 3.49
C ALA A 307 -13.85 -4.84 4.71
N THR A 308 -13.47 -6.08 4.48
CA THR A 308 -13.08 -7.01 5.55
C THR A 308 -11.93 -7.90 5.09
N ARG A 309 -11.01 -8.19 6.01
CA ARG A 309 -9.96 -9.18 5.85
C ARG A 309 -10.57 -10.54 6.18
N TRP A 310 -10.69 -11.42 5.18
CA TRP A 310 -11.45 -12.65 5.30
C TRP A 310 -10.77 -13.82 4.59
N ALA A 311 -10.88 -15.03 5.14
CA ALA A 311 -10.28 -16.26 4.63
C ALA A 311 -11.29 -17.33 4.14
N GLY A 312 -12.59 -17.03 4.09
CA GLY A 312 -13.65 -18.03 3.94
C GLY A 312 -14.68 -17.78 2.83
N THR A 313 -14.39 -16.98 1.80
CA THR A 313 -15.27 -16.90 0.62
C THR A 313 -14.74 -17.85 -0.43
N THR A 314 -15.60 -18.72 -0.95
CA THR A 314 -15.27 -19.56 -2.09
C THR A 314 -14.97 -18.66 -3.28
N MET A 315 -13.71 -18.63 -3.71
CA MET A 315 -13.24 -17.97 -4.93
C MET A 315 -13.58 -18.79 -6.18
N GLU A 316 -14.82 -19.27 -6.24
CA GLU A 316 -15.40 -19.86 -7.44
C GLU A 316 -15.36 -18.82 -8.56
N ASP A 317 -14.93 -19.25 -9.74
CA ASP A 317 -14.78 -18.42 -10.94
C ASP A 317 -13.81 -17.23 -10.82
N ALA A 318 -12.89 -17.27 -9.86
CA ALA A 318 -11.91 -16.21 -9.70
C ALA A 318 -10.92 -16.16 -10.88
N LYS A 319 -10.81 -14.98 -11.50
CA LYS A 319 -9.80 -14.69 -12.52
C LYS A 319 -8.43 -14.52 -11.85
N VAL A 320 -7.40 -15.14 -12.44
CA VAL A 320 -6.00 -14.92 -12.04
C VAL A 320 -5.41 -13.77 -12.86
N LEU A 321 -4.88 -12.77 -12.17
CA LEU A 321 -4.18 -11.63 -12.77
C LEU A 321 -2.70 -11.94 -13.04
N PRO A 322 -2.02 -11.18 -13.92
CA PRO A 322 -0.60 -11.40 -14.23
C PRO A 322 0.34 -11.41 -13.01
N ASP A 323 -0.05 -10.72 -11.92
CA ASP A 323 0.72 -10.70 -10.68
C ASP A 323 0.47 -11.91 -9.76
N GLY A 324 -0.41 -12.83 -10.17
CA GLY A 324 -0.86 -13.99 -9.40
C GLY A 324 -2.04 -13.69 -8.47
N THR A 325 -2.52 -12.45 -8.41
CA THR A 325 -3.71 -12.08 -7.63
C THR A 325 -4.94 -12.78 -8.20
N ARG A 326 -5.74 -13.42 -7.34
CA ARG A 326 -7.05 -13.96 -7.70
C ARG A 326 -8.13 -12.94 -7.35
N ILE A 327 -9.06 -12.71 -8.28
CA ILE A 327 -10.18 -11.81 -8.09
C ILE A 327 -11.50 -12.46 -8.50
N SER A 328 -12.52 -12.32 -7.66
CA SER A 328 -13.90 -12.67 -7.99
C SER A 328 -14.81 -11.44 -7.87
N THR A 329 -15.84 -11.37 -8.70
CA THR A 329 -16.81 -10.26 -8.71
C THR A 329 -18.22 -10.82 -8.81
N ARG A 330 -19.15 -10.28 -8.03
CA ARG A 330 -20.56 -10.70 -8.03
C ARG A 330 -21.47 -9.48 -7.93
N SER A 331 -22.61 -9.53 -8.61
CA SER A 331 -23.72 -8.59 -8.46
C SER A 331 -24.99 -9.42 -8.24
N ARG A 332 -25.70 -9.18 -7.14
CA ARG A 332 -26.89 -9.96 -6.78
C ARG A 332 -27.94 -9.10 -6.07
N PRO A 333 -29.22 -9.54 -6.06
CA PRO A 333 -30.20 -8.95 -5.18
C PRO A 333 -29.75 -9.04 -3.71
N GLY A 334 -29.92 -7.94 -2.98
CA GLY A 334 -29.68 -7.88 -1.53
C GLY A 334 -30.84 -8.50 -0.74
N SER A 335 -30.71 -8.48 0.59
CA SER A 335 -31.72 -9.07 1.51
C SER A 335 -33.09 -8.38 1.50
N ARG A 336 -33.16 -7.16 0.94
CA ARG A 336 -34.37 -6.33 0.88
C ARG A 336 -34.79 -6.09 -0.57
N PRO A 337 -36.10 -5.96 -0.86
CA PRO A 337 -36.59 -5.70 -2.21
C PRO A 337 -35.92 -4.47 -2.86
N GLY A 338 -35.36 -4.67 -4.05
CA GLY A 338 -34.71 -3.62 -4.83
C GLY A 338 -33.35 -3.15 -4.30
N VAL A 339 -32.81 -3.79 -3.24
CA VAL A 339 -31.41 -3.61 -2.86
C VAL A 339 -30.53 -4.44 -3.79
N ILE A 340 -29.43 -3.85 -4.24
CA ILE A 340 -28.39 -4.49 -5.05
C ILE A 340 -27.15 -4.62 -4.16
N GLU A 341 -26.58 -5.82 -4.10
CA GLU A 341 -25.29 -6.09 -3.49
C GLU A 341 -24.24 -6.28 -4.59
N LEU A 342 -23.21 -5.44 -4.57
CA LEU A 342 -21.97 -5.65 -5.31
C LEU A 342 -20.95 -6.28 -4.37
N GLN A 343 -20.20 -7.25 -4.86
CA GLN A 343 -19.15 -7.91 -4.08
C GLN A 343 -17.90 -8.12 -4.92
N VAL A 344 -16.74 -7.87 -4.32
CA VAL A 344 -15.42 -8.19 -4.89
C VAL A 344 -14.59 -8.94 -3.86
N GLY A 345 -14.10 -10.12 -4.21
CA GLY A 345 -13.13 -10.87 -3.41
C GLY A 345 -11.74 -10.79 -4.03
N VAL A 346 -10.70 -10.59 -3.22
CA VAL A 346 -9.29 -10.56 -3.68
C VAL A 346 -8.40 -11.42 -2.80
N ASN A 347 -7.64 -12.33 -3.41
CA ASN A 347 -6.55 -13.08 -2.77
C ASN A 347 -5.23 -12.71 -3.45
N ARG A 348 -4.36 -12.03 -2.70
CA ARG A 348 -3.03 -11.63 -3.14
C ARG A 348 -2.02 -12.76 -2.96
N VAL A 349 -0.94 -12.70 -3.74
CA VAL A 349 0.17 -13.67 -3.66
C VAL A 349 0.92 -13.69 -2.33
N ASN A 350 0.80 -12.63 -1.53
CA ASN A 350 1.37 -12.57 -0.18
C ASN A 350 0.45 -13.15 0.90
N GLY A 351 -0.68 -13.75 0.51
CA GLY A 351 -1.68 -14.31 1.44
C GLY A 351 -2.72 -13.30 1.96
N LEU A 352 -2.61 -12.01 1.60
CA LEU A 352 -3.64 -11.03 1.95
C LEU A 352 -4.94 -11.37 1.21
N SER A 353 -5.98 -11.70 1.96
CA SER A 353 -7.30 -12.07 1.45
C SER A 353 -8.34 -11.09 1.99
N MET A 354 -9.12 -10.49 1.08
CA MET A 354 -10.07 -9.42 1.39
C MET A 354 -11.38 -9.58 0.62
N VAL A 355 -12.47 -9.13 1.21
CA VAL A 355 -13.78 -9.03 0.59
C VAL A 355 -14.31 -7.61 0.75
N PHE A 356 -14.88 -7.10 -0.34
CA PHE A 356 -15.48 -5.79 -0.44
C PHE A 356 -16.94 -5.96 -0.83
N THR A 357 -17.84 -5.28 -0.12
CA THR A 357 -19.26 -5.27 -0.46
C THR A 357 -19.78 -3.85 -0.57
N ALA A 358 -20.74 -3.63 -1.46
CA ALA A 358 -21.46 -2.36 -1.56
C ALA A 358 -22.96 -2.58 -1.76
N TYR A 359 -23.77 -1.73 -1.14
CA TYR A 359 -25.24 -1.79 -1.22
C TYR A 359 -25.79 -0.40 -1.53
N ASN A 360 -26.84 -0.31 -2.35
CA ASN A 360 -27.61 0.93 -2.58
C ASN A 360 -28.54 1.24 -1.41
N ALA A 361 -28.05 1.13 -0.19
CA ALA A 361 -28.77 1.32 1.05
C ALA A 361 -27.77 1.74 2.14
N PRO A 362 -28.20 2.46 3.19
CA PRO A 362 -27.31 2.90 4.28
C PRO A 362 -26.80 1.76 5.17
N THR A 363 -27.47 0.60 5.15
CA THR A 363 -27.01 -0.65 5.78
C THR A 363 -27.49 -1.87 4.97
N PRO A 364 -26.86 -3.06 5.11
CA PRO A 364 -27.27 -4.27 4.40
C PRO A 364 -28.71 -4.75 4.67
N LYS A 365 -29.34 -4.28 5.75
CA LYS A 365 -30.71 -4.66 6.18
C LYS A 365 -31.75 -3.56 5.94
N SER A 366 -31.33 -2.36 5.53
CA SER A 366 -32.21 -1.23 5.30
C SER A 366 -32.83 -1.24 3.89
N ALA A 367 -33.89 -0.45 3.69
CA ALA A 367 -34.47 -0.24 2.37
C ALA A 367 -33.51 0.54 1.46
N LYS A 368 -33.66 0.38 0.15
CA LYS A 368 -32.82 1.07 -0.84
C LYS A 368 -32.90 2.60 -0.73
N ARG A 369 -31.81 3.26 -1.12
CA ARG A 369 -31.63 4.70 -1.29
C ARG A 369 -31.01 4.95 -2.66
N GLY A 370 -31.87 4.97 -3.68
CA GLY A 370 -31.47 5.05 -5.08
C GLY A 370 -31.70 3.75 -5.86
N ALA A 371 -31.52 3.83 -7.18
CA ALA A 371 -31.74 2.69 -8.08
C ALA A 371 -30.58 1.67 -8.05
N ALA A 372 -29.35 2.15 -7.83
CA ALA A 372 -28.14 1.35 -7.78
C ALA A 372 -27.13 1.95 -6.78
N PRO A 373 -26.08 1.21 -6.39
CA PRO A 373 -25.07 1.76 -5.49
C PRO A 373 -24.35 2.93 -6.17
N LEU A 374 -24.02 3.95 -5.40
CA LEU A 374 -23.28 5.12 -5.87
C LEU A 374 -21.87 4.77 -6.35
N ILE A 375 -21.34 3.63 -5.89
CA ILE A 375 -20.09 3.04 -6.37
C ILE A 375 -20.39 1.94 -7.40
N THR A 376 -19.70 1.97 -8.53
CA THR A 376 -19.83 0.92 -9.56
C THR A 376 -19.05 -0.34 -9.18
N LEU A 377 -19.35 -1.46 -9.84
CA LEU A 377 -18.58 -2.69 -9.64
C LEU A 377 -17.11 -2.52 -10.04
N ASP A 378 -16.83 -1.73 -11.09
CA ASP A 378 -15.46 -1.47 -11.54
C ASP A 378 -14.68 -0.58 -10.58
N GLU A 379 -15.32 0.43 -9.98
CA GLU A 379 -14.69 1.21 -8.91
C GLU A 379 -14.45 0.39 -7.65
N LEU A 380 -15.39 -0.47 -7.26
CA LEU A 380 -15.20 -1.38 -6.13
C LEU A 380 -14.05 -2.37 -6.39
N LYS A 381 -13.91 -2.83 -7.64
CA LYS A 381 -12.78 -3.63 -8.09
C LYS A 381 -11.46 -2.86 -8.07
N ALA A 382 -11.45 -1.60 -8.49
CA ALA A 382 -10.26 -0.74 -8.42
C ALA A 382 -9.80 -0.53 -6.96
N ILE A 383 -10.74 -0.27 -6.05
CA ILE A 383 -10.45 -0.21 -4.60
C ILE A 383 -9.84 -1.53 -4.15
N ALA A 384 -10.47 -2.67 -4.46
CA ALA A 384 -10.01 -3.99 -4.02
C ALA A 384 -8.61 -4.35 -4.55
N LEU A 385 -8.28 -3.89 -5.76
CA LEU A 385 -7.00 -4.14 -6.41
C LEU A 385 -5.90 -3.12 -6.05
N SER A 386 -6.20 -2.10 -5.24
CA SER A 386 -5.18 -1.14 -4.77
C SER A 386 -4.04 -1.83 -4.00
N ARG A 387 -2.80 -1.48 -4.32
CA ARG A 387 -1.61 -1.95 -3.58
C ARG A 387 -1.48 -1.29 -2.20
N THR A 388 -2.19 -0.21 -1.92
CA THR A 388 -2.24 0.41 -0.57
C THR A 388 -2.75 -0.57 0.48
N TRP A 389 -3.55 -1.58 0.13
CA TRP A 389 -3.93 -2.63 1.08
C TRP A 389 -2.75 -3.42 1.66
N LEU A 390 -1.58 -3.41 1.00
CA LEU A 390 -0.36 -4.05 1.52
C LEU A 390 0.25 -3.30 2.71
N THR A 391 -0.16 -2.05 2.95
CA THR A 391 0.28 -1.26 4.11
C THR A 391 -0.63 -1.46 5.33
N ALA A 392 -1.78 -2.13 5.18
CA ALA A 392 -2.68 -2.46 6.28
C ALA A 392 -1.95 -3.28 7.36
N ARG A 393 -2.19 -2.99 8.64
CA ARG A 393 -1.51 -3.66 9.78
C ARG A 393 -2.24 -4.93 10.17
#